data_AF-F4GPT8-F1
#
_entry.id   AF-F4GPT8-F1
#
_cell.length_a   1.000
_cell.length_b   1.000
_cell.length_c   1.000
_cell.angle_alpha   90.00
_cell.angle_beta   90.00
_cell.angle_gamma   90.00
#
_symmetry.space_group_name_H-M   'P 1'
#
loop_
_entity.id
_entity.type
_entity.pdbx_description
1 polymer ?
#
loop_
_entity_poly.entity_id
_entity_poly.type
_entity_poly.pdbx_seq_one_letter_code
_entity_poly.pdbx_strand_id
1 'polypeptide(L)' 'MRVLFLVVLLANLGVLAFGQGFFGPTPIEQGREARLLSERNQQAVQLGEPRADY' A
#
# COMPACT_ATOMS: atom_id res chain seq x y z
N MET A 1 31.09 15.11 23.63
CA MET A 1 29.78 15.60 23.14
C MET A 1 29.49 15.25 21.69
N ARG A 2 30.37 15.55 20.72
CA ARG A 2 30.15 15.26 19.29
C ARG A 2 29.82 13.79 18.98
N VAL A 3 30.50 12.84 19.63
CA VAL A 3 30.28 11.40 19.40
C VAL A 3 28.90 10.96 19.87
N LEU A 4 28.50 11.32 21.09
CA LEU A 4 27.17 11.01 21.62
C LEU A 4 26.06 11.60 20.75
N PHE A 5 26.25 12.85 20.28
CA PHE A 5 25.32 13.48 19.35
C PHE A 5 25.16 12.67 18.06
N LEU A 6 26.27 12.23 17.45
CA LEU A 6 26.23 11.43 16.23
C LEU A 6 25.56 10.06 16.43
N VAL A 7 25.79 9.41 17.58
CA VAL A 7 25.12 8.15 17.91
C VAL A 7 23.61 8.33 17.99
N VAL A 8 23.15 9.35 18.73
CA VAL A 8 21.72 9.64 18.86
C VAL A 8 21.12 10.02 17.50
N LEU A 9 21.83 10.81 16.69
CA LEU A 9 21.38 11.18 15.35
C LEU A 9 21.18 9.93 14.47
N LEU A 10 22.18 9.04 14.41
CA LEU A 10 22.10 7.82 13.60
C LEU A 10 20.99 6.87 14.09
N ALA A 11 20.81 6.74 15.40
CA ALA A 11 19.73 5.94 15.97
C ALA A 11 18.35 6.46 15.55
N ASN A 12 18.15 7.78 15.59
CA ASN A 12 16.89 8.40 15.16
C ASN A 12 16.64 8.22 13.66
N LEU A 13 17.68 8.39 12.82
CA LEU A 13 17.57 8.12 11.39
C LEU A 13 17.19 6.65 11.11
N GLY A 14 17.77 5.71 11.85
CA GLY A 14 17.43 4.29 11.74
C GLY A 14 15.97 4.01 12.07
N VAL A 15 15.46 4.56 13.18
CA VAL A 15 14.05 4.43 13.58
C VAL A 15 13.12 5.06 12.55
N LEU A 16 13.46 6.25 12.04
CA LEU A 16 12.68 6.92 11.00
C LEU A 16 12.60 6.08 9.72
N ALA A 17 13.75 5.60 9.22
CA ALA A 17 13.79 4.76 8.02
C ALA A 17 12.98 3.47 8.19
N PHE A 18 13.09 2.83 9.36
CA PHE A 18 12.30 1.65 9.68
C PHE A 18 10.80 1.94 9.67
N GLY A 19 10.36 3.05 10.28
CA GLY A 19 8.95 3.45 10.31
C GLY A 19 8.37 3.85 8.94
N GLN A 20 9.20 4.29 8.00
CA GLN A 20 8.78 4.63 6.63
C GLN A 20 8.68 3.42 5.69
N GLY A 21 8.94 2.21 6.16
CA GLY A 21 8.95 1.03 5.29
C GLY A 21 10.13 1.04 4.32
N PHE A 22 11.29 1.55 4.73
CA PHE A 22 12.55 1.47 3.95
C PHE A 22 12.90 0.01 3.56
N PHE A 23 12.47 -0.95 4.37
CA PHE A 23 12.61 -2.39 4.10
C PHE A 23 11.48 -2.98 3.24
N GLY A 24 10.64 -2.13 2.65
CA GLY A 24 9.50 -2.50 1.83
C GLY A 24 8.15 -2.33 2.54
N PRO A 25 7.05 -2.39 1.78
CA PRO A 25 5.70 -2.35 2.32
C PRO A 25 5.45 -3.55 3.23
N THR A 26 4.70 -3.36 4.31
CA THR A 26 4.31 -4.48 5.17
C THR A 26 3.45 -5.48 4.37
N PRO A 27 3.52 -6.79 4.67
CA PRO A 27 2.69 -7.78 3.98
C PRO A 27 1.18 -7.49 4.06
N ILE A 28 0.73 -6.76 5.08
CA ILE A 28 -0.67 -6.30 5.23
C ILE A 28 -1.08 -5.30 4.14
N GLU A 29 -0.15 -4.56 3.54
CA GLU A 29 -0.43 -3.66 2.42
C GLU A 29 -0.57 -4.42 1.09
N GLN A 30 -0.16 -5.69 1.02
CA GLN A 30 -0.34 -6.50 -0.18
C GLN A 30 -1.83 -6.73 -0.43
N GLY A 31 -2.37 -6.04 -1.44
CA GLY A 31 -3.80 -6.06 -1.78
C GLY A 31 -4.58 -4.81 -1.33
N ARG A 32 -3.94 -3.87 -0.60
CA ARG A 32 -4.53 -2.55 -0.32
C ARG A 32 -4.28 -1.55 -1.45
N GLU A 33 -3.33 -1.83 -2.33
CA GLU A 33 -3.20 -1.13 -3.60
C GLU A 33 -4.46 -1.32 -4.42
N ALA A 34 -5.00 -0.22 -4.96
CA ALA A 34 -6.08 -0.26 -5.93
C ALA A 34 -5.58 -0.97 -7.19
N ARG A 35 -5.70 -2.30 -7.19
CA ARG A 35 -5.34 -3.11 -8.35
C ARG A 35 -6.34 -2.75 -9.43
N LEU A 36 -5.84 -2.22 -10.55
CA LEU A 36 -6.61 -2.21 -11.79
C LEU A 36 -7.05 -3.66 -12.03
N LEU A 37 -8.35 -3.90 -11.87
CA LEU A 37 -8.97 -5.20 -12.10
C LEU A 37 -8.74 -5.54 -13.58
N SER A 38 -7.70 -6.32 -13.85
CA SER A 38 -7.47 -6.94 -15.14
C SER A 38 -8.38 -8.17 -15.24
N GLU A 39 -9.68 -7.94 -15.31
CA GLU A 39 -10.66 -9.00 -15.46
C GLU A 39 -10.52 -9.57 -16.88
N ARG A 40 -10.03 -10.82 -16.99
CA ARG A 40 -9.89 -11.50 -18.29
C ARG A 40 -11.22 -11.57 -19.08
N ASN A 41 -12.35 -11.45 -18.40
CA ASN A 41 -13.68 -11.62 -18.95
C ASN A 41 -14.59 -10.40 -18.71
N GLN A 42 -14.06 -9.18 -18.67
CA GLN A 42 -14.90 -7.96 -18.57
C GLN A 42 -16.00 -7.93 -19.65
N GLN A 43 -15.67 -8.42 -20.85
CA GLN A 43 -16.58 -8.60 -21.98
C GLN A 43 -17.70 -9.64 -21.78
N ALA A 44 -17.61 -10.50 -20.75
CA ALA A 44 -18.69 -11.43 -20.39
C ALA A 44 -19.72 -10.78 -19.46
N VAL A 45 -19.42 -9.61 -18.88
CA VAL A 45 -20.35 -8.87 -18.02
C VAL A 45 -21.30 -8.08 -18.91
N GLN A 46 -22.47 -8.66 -19.17
CA GLN A 46 -23.58 -7.94 -19.80
C GLN A 46 -24.41 -7.30 -18.69
N LEU A 47 -24.49 -5.96 -18.67
CA LEU A 47 -25.46 -5.25 -17.85
C LEU A 47 -26.86 -5.59 -18.39
N GLY A 48 -27.64 -6.33 -17.61
CA GLY A 48 -29.05 -6.54 -17.91
C GLY A 48 -29.83 -5.24 -17.80
N GLU A 49 -30.95 -5.12 -18.52
CA GLU A 49 -31.83 -3.98 -18.33
C GLU A 49 -32.53 -4.06 -16.97
N PRO A 50 -32.58 -2.96 -16.21
CA PRO A 50 -33.35 -2.91 -14.98
C PRO A 50 -34.82 -3.12 -15.32
N ARG A 51 -35.41 -4.23 -14.84
CA ARG A 51 -36.83 -4.48 -15.02
C ARG A 51 -37.60 -3.57 -14.07
N ALA A 52 -38.24 -2.56 -14.66
CA ALA A 52 -39.18 -1.69 -13.99
C ALA A 52 -40.46 -2.49 -13.71
N ASP A 53 -40.52 -3.15 -12.55
CA ASP A 53 -41.74 -3.75 -12.03
C ASP A 53 -42.59 -2.62 -11.40
N TYR A 54 -43.45 -1.99 -12.21
CA TYR A 54 -44.52 -1.08 -11.75
C TYR A 54 -45.88 -1.71 -12.02
#